data_AF-A0A1Y6D902-F1
#
_entry.id   AF-A0A1Y6D902-F1
#
_cell.length_a   1.000
_cell.length_b   1.000
_cell.length_c   1.000
_cell.angle_alpha   90.00
_cell.angle_beta   90.00
_cell.angle_gamma   90.00
#
_symmetry.space_group_name_H-M   'P 1'
#
loop_
_entity.id
_entity.type
_entity.pdbx_description
1 polymer ?
#
loop_
_entity_poly.entity_id
_entity_poly.type
_entity_poly.pdbx_seq_one_letter_code
_entity_poly.pdbx_strand_id
1 'polypeptide(L)'
;MSPPLKTETHRDYQFQIMRDFPIIAPASKPPTRPISFVVVKFSDEFEHNFALSPCAVDPLNQTVVIDNTANLFYANLSAAINAGIAAAEHELIAIAHEDVYLQPGWQARFEQSLESLETADPNWGIVGVAGNLASGRFVGHWSDPKTYRNTFTQGRLFAQAEFIDEHFMLVRKSQGSRADDLLPGIHGVCVSLVFTARERGHACYVIDAPTIHKYRDDQGKPIQTAHDSTKVRDRANFAYKADKNCCDEYINYRWQQYAPFRTINTLYMGWQDPGKLLGQYPQALLADIDAPIILLAKGGGGSRLLSILAEDHGIYMGKQVNASGDCLDMVMAVYETLMGKYRCPSAWQQALAVPKLRLAAARMLEQASSGQRRLWGFKLPENLFILPELRAAFPKARYIQLLREPMDTCLRRTHMTARLDNQIGRITLPLAYRAANRSTFLIQFDHPAIHMAYTTLHQLSLGMEFVRELGDQGRAKYFSFRFEDVLSQPTKVLQDFEMWLQVPRKSRKTLEAIDINRAIGAKEEFPQNIAVRVGQILQSIRVDLGYR
;
A
#
# COMPACT_ATOMS: atom_id res chain seq x y z
N MET A 1 59.24 -11.46 23.99
CA MET A 1 58.38 -10.36 24.47
C MET A 1 58.50 -9.19 23.50
N SER A 2 57.51 -9.04 22.63
CA SER A 2 57.27 -7.82 21.85
C SER A 2 55.75 -7.74 21.67
N PRO A 3 55.07 -6.67 22.10
CA PRO A 3 53.62 -6.58 22.00
C PRO A 3 53.20 -6.36 20.53
N PRO A 4 52.02 -6.83 20.11
CA PRO A 4 51.55 -6.59 18.76
C PRO A 4 51.18 -5.11 18.58
N LEU A 5 51.52 -4.58 17.40
CA LEU A 5 51.16 -3.23 16.96
C LEU A 5 49.64 -3.02 17.06
N LYS A 6 49.25 -1.93 17.72
CA LYS A 6 47.91 -1.35 17.62
C LYS A 6 47.67 -0.95 16.17
N THR A 7 46.79 -1.65 15.48
CA THR A 7 46.19 -1.15 14.24
C THR A 7 45.31 0.03 14.62
N GLU A 8 45.73 1.22 14.19
CA GLU A 8 44.96 2.44 14.32
C GLU A 8 43.57 2.24 13.73
N THR A 9 42.57 2.53 14.57
CA THR A 9 41.17 2.66 14.17
C THR A 9 41.08 3.68 13.04
N HIS A 10 40.68 3.22 11.85
CA HIS A 10 40.13 4.07 10.82
C HIS A 10 39.04 4.95 11.46
N ARG A 11 39.34 6.24 11.64
CA ARG A 11 38.31 7.24 11.87
C ARG A 11 37.56 7.36 10.55
N ASP A 12 36.43 6.67 10.45
CA ASP A 12 35.41 6.95 9.45
C ASP A 12 34.98 8.40 9.63
N TYR A 13 35.58 9.30 8.84
CA TYR A 13 34.99 10.60 8.56
C TYR A 13 33.74 10.35 7.72
N GLN A 14 32.62 10.05 8.39
CA GLN A 14 31.30 10.23 7.80
C GLN A 14 31.11 11.73 7.59
N PHE A 15 31.46 12.23 6.40
CA PHE A 15 30.88 13.47 5.91
C PHE A 15 29.37 13.27 5.95
N GLN A 16 28.68 13.91 6.91
CA GLN A 16 27.24 14.07 6.84
C GLN A 16 26.95 14.76 5.52
N ILE A 17 26.39 14.03 4.57
CA ILE A 17 25.90 14.62 3.32
C ILE A 17 24.75 15.56 3.73
N MET A 18 25.04 16.86 3.75
CA MET A 18 24.01 17.88 3.85
C MET A 18 23.34 17.98 2.48
N ARG A 19 22.05 17.68 2.43
CA ARG A 19 21.24 17.82 1.23
C ARG A 19 21.21 19.29 0.81
N ASP A 20 21.55 19.55 -0.45
CA ASP A 20 21.45 20.90 -1.01
C ASP A 20 19.99 21.31 -1.20
N PHE A 21 19.71 22.59 -0.95
CA PHE A 21 18.42 23.21 -1.17
C PHE A 21 18.51 24.31 -2.22
N PRO A 22 17.42 24.59 -2.95
CA PRO A 22 17.39 25.71 -3.87
C PRO A 22 17.72 27.03 -3.18
N ILE A 23 18.46 27.89 -3.91
CA ILE A 23 18.69 29.27 -3.51
C ILE A 23 17.78 30.14 -4.38
N ILE A 24 16.82 30.81 -3.74
CA ILE A 24 15.91 31.72 -4.42
C ILE A 24 16.48 33.14 -4.32
N ALA A 25 16.78 33.74 -5.46
CA ALA A 25 17.21 35.14 -5.50
C ALA A 25 16.09 36.04 -4.96
N PRO A 26 16.42 37.13 -4.26
CA PRO A 26 15.43 38.11 -3.81
C PRO A 26 14.59 38.59 -5.00
N ALA A 27 13.28 38.56 -4.85
CA ALA A 27 12.38 39.02 -5.88
C ALA A 27 12.47 40.53 -6.06
N SER A 28 12.46 41.00 -7.31
CA SER A 28 12.42 42.44 -7.62
C SER A 28 11.03 43.05 -7.41
N LYS A 29 9.99 42.22 -7.32
CA LYS A 29 8.60 42.62 -7.09
C LYS A 29 7.94 41.67 -6.08
N PRO A 30 7.03 42.17 -5.22
CA PRO A 30 6.23 41.32 -4.37
C PRO A 30 5.26 40.46 -5.19
N PRO A 31 4.81 39.30 -4.68
CA PRO A 31 3.71 38.53 -5.25
C PRO A 31 2.45 39.38 -5.43
N THR A 32 1.71 39.13 -6.50
CA THR A 32 0.47 39.87 -6.81
C THR A 32 -0.69 38.99 -7.19
N ARG A 33 -0.44 37.71 -7.51
CA ARG A 33 -1.46 36.80 -8.01
C ARG A 33 -1.93 35.90 -6.86
N PRO A 34 -3.21 35.98 -6.43
CA PRO A 34 -3.70 35.12 -5.38
C PRO A 34 -3.76 33.66 -5.84
N ILE A 35 -3.29 32.74 -4.99
CA ILE A 35 -3.25 31.31 -5.25
C ILE A 35 -4.11 30.58 -4.21
N SER A 36 -4.90 29.60 -4.65
CA SER A 36 -5.48 28.61 -3.74
C SER A 36 -4.58 27.38 -3.67
N PHE A 37 -3.91 27.20 -2.55
CA PHE A 37 -3.11 26.01 -2.28
C PHE A 37 -3.99 24.89 -1.73
N VAL A 38 -4.16 23.83 -2.51
CA VAL A 38 -4.85 22.62 -2.11
C VAL A 38 -3.83 21.61 -1.60
N VAL A 39 -3.98 21.19 -0.34
CA VAL A 39 -3.11 20.20 0.27
C VAL A 39 -3.94 19.10 0.91
N VAL A 40 -3.68 17.86 0.51
CA VAL A 40 -4.30 16.69 1.16
C VAL A 40 -3.43 16.28 2.33
N LYS A 41 -3.93 16.50 3.55
CA LYS A 41 -3.27 16.09 4.79
C LYS A 41 -3.45 14.60 5.00
N PHE A 42 -2.36 13.85 4.95
CA PHE A 42 -2.34 12.41 5.18
C PHE A 42 -1.66 12.05 6.51
N SER A 43 -0.67 12.85 6.94
CA SER A 43 0.00 12.74 8.25
C SER A 43 0.35 14.13 8.82
N ASP A 44 1.13 14.13 9.90
CA ASP A 44 1.63 15.36 10.53
C ASP A 44 2.77 16.02 9.72
N GLU A 45 3.22 15.40 8.62
CA GLU A 45 4.19 16.03 7.70
C GLU A 45 3.67 17.37 7.17
N PHE A 46 2.36 17.56 7.02
CA PHE A 46 1.79 18.86 6.66
C PHE A 46 2.27 20.00 7.57
N GLU A 47 2.22 19.80 8.89
CA GLU A 47 2.57 20.82 9.90
C GLU A 47 4.07 21.14 9.90
N HIS A 48 4.89 20.17 9.48
CA HIS A 48 6.35 20.28 9.48
C HIS A 48 6.93 20.71 8.13
N ASN A 49 6.09 20.81 7.09
CA ASN A 49 6.53 21.10 5.74
C ASN A 49 5.68 22.22 5.12
N PHE A 50 4.57 21.88 4.45
CA PHE A 50 3.83 22.87 3.66
C PHE A 50 3.33 24.03 4.51
N ALA A 51 2.82 23.75 5.72
CA ALA A 51 2.31 24.77 6.63
C ALA A 51 3.37 25.81 7.05
N LEU A 52 4.67 25.49 6.94
CA LEU A 52 5.77 26.42 7.25
C LEU A 52 6.14 27.31 6.06
N SER A 53 5.61 27.05 4.87
CA SER A 53 5.90 27.84 3.66
C SER A 53 5.35 29.26 3.83
N PRO A 54 6.13 30.33 3.60
CA PRO A 54 5.64 31.70 3.78
C PRO A 54 4.39 32.01 2.93
N CYS A 55 4.30 31.47 1.72
CA CYS A 55 3.13 31.65 0.85
C CYS A 55 1.87 30.95 1.37
N ALA A 56 1.98 29.92 2.23
CA ALA A 56 0.83 29.20 2.78
C ALA A 56 0.08 30.01 3.85
N VAL A 57 0.77 30.96 4.51
CA VAL A 57 0.22 31.84 5.56
C VAL A 57 0.06 33.29 5.10
N ASP A 58 0.44 33.60 3.86
CA ASP A 58 0.29 34.93 3.27
C ASP A 58 -1.20 35.23 2.99
N PRO A 59 -1.76 36.34 3.49
CA PRO A 59 -3.16 36.72 3.26
C PRO A 59 -3.54 36.92 1.78
N LEU A 60 -2.56 37.07 0.87
CA LEU A 60 -2.81 37.08 -0.57
C LEU A 60 -3.35 35.72 -1.07
N ASN A 61 -3.02 34.64 -0.36
CA ASN A 61 -3.34 33.28 -0.78
C ASN A 61 -4.41 32.64 0.12
N GLN A 62 -4.97 31.55 -0.38
CA GLN A 62 -5.87 30.68 0.37
C GLN A 62 -5.18 29.31 0.54
N THR A 63 -5.16 28.77 1.75
CA THR A 63 -4.74 27.38 2.00
C THR A 63 -5.97 26.52 2.29
N VAL A 64 -6.26 25.58 1.39
CA VAL A 64 -7.35 24.62 1.48
C VAL A 64 -6.78 23.27 1.91
N VAL A 65 -6.98 22.92 3.18
CA VAL A 65 -6.52 21.64 3.74
C VAL A 65 -7.66 20.62 3.67
N ILE A 66 -7.41 19.53 2.94
CA ILE A 66 -8.31 18.38 2.88
C ILE A 66 -7.78 17.29 3.80
N ASP A 67 -8.47 17.05 4.91
CA ASP A 67 -8.15 15.95 5.80
C ASP A 67 -8.47 14.60 5.12
N ASN A 68 -7.42 13.85 4.82
CA ASN A 68 -7.49 12.46 4.42
C ASN A 68 -6.49 11.63 5.23
N THR A 69 -6.36 11.90 6.53
CA THR A 69 -5.42 11.22 7.42
C THR A 69 -5.53 9.71 7.25
N ALA A 70 -4.40 9.09 6.90
CA ALA A 70 -4.30 7.65 6.67
C ALA A 70 -5.29 7.06 5.64
N ASN A 71 -5.81 7.86 4.70
CA ASN A 71 -6.85 7.49 3.74
C ASN A 71 -8.20 7.11 4.38
N LEU A 72 -8.57 7.73 5.50
CA LEU A 72 -9.80 7.38 6.23
C LEU A 72 -11.07 8.06 5.70
N PHE A 73 -10.95 9.22 5.05
CA PHE A 73 -12.09 10.09 4.75
C PHE A 73 -12.48 10.11 3.27
N TYR A 74 -11.56 9.80 2.37
CA TYR A 74 -11.79 9.74 0.93
C TYR A 74 -11.48 8.36 0.37
N ALA A 75 -12.25 7.94 -0.64
CA ALA A 75 -12.07 6.64 -1.28
C ALA A 75 -10.70 6.48 -1.97
N ASN A 76 -10.19 7.57 -2.55
CA ASN A 76 -8.89 7.65 -3.22
C ASN A 76 -8.34 9.09 -3.17
N LEU A 77 -7.08 9.26 -3.61
CA LEU A 77 -6.42 10.56 -3.59
C LEU A 77 -7.03 11.57 -4.58
N SER A 78 -7.50 11.10 -5.75
CA SER A 78 -8.18 11.94 -6.73
C SER A 78 -9.41 12.64 -6.15
N ALA A 79 -10.24 11.90 -5.40
CA ALA A 79 -11.44 12.43 -4.76
C ALA A 79 -11.10 13.51 -3.72
N ALA A 80 -10.06 13.30 -2.91
CA ALA A 80 -9.59 14.29 -1.94
C ALA A 80 -9.07 15.57 -2.63
N ILE A 81 -8.27 15.41 -3.70
CA ILE A 81 -7.79 16.53 -4.50
C ILE A 81 -8.96 17.29 -5.15
N ASN A 82 -9.91 16.57 -5.72
CA ASN A 82 -11.09 17.17 -6.35
C ASN A 82 -11.98 17.94 -5.36
N ALA A 83 -12.10 17.47 -4.12
CA ALA A 83 -12.77 18.22 -3.05
C ALA A 83 -12.04 19.53 -2.75
N GLY A 84 -10.70 19.50 -2.71
CA GLY A 84 -9.88 20.70 -2.54
C GLY A 84 -9.99 21.67 -3.71
N ILE A 85 -9.95 21.19 -4.96
CA ILE A 85 -10.16 22.00 -6.17
C ILE A 85 -11.53 22.67 -6.14
N ALA A 86 -12.57 21.96 -5.67
CA ALA A 86 -13.91 22.52 -5.56
C ALA A 86 -14.03 23.62 -4.48
N ALA A 87 -13.27 23.50 -3.39
CA ALA A 87 -13.25 24.48 -2.30
C ALA A 87 -12.33 25.68 -2.55
N ALA A 88 -11.41 25.58 -3.52
CA ALA A 88 -10.51 26.66 -3.90
C ALA A 88 -11.28 27.89 -4.41
N GLU A 89 -10.88 29.08 -3.98
CA GLU A 89 -11.55 30.35 -4.32
C GLU A 89 -10.98 31.00 -5.58
N HIS A 90 -9.66 30.95 -5.73
CA HIS A 90 -8.90 31.66 -6.75
C HIS A 90 -8.83 30.93 -8.09
N GLU A 91 -8.46 31.69 -9.14
CA GLU A 91 -8.28 31.14 -10.50
C GLU A 91 -7.07 30.20 -10.61
N LEU A 92 -5.98 30.52 -9.92
CA LEU A 92 -4.81 29.64 -9.82
C LEU A 92 -4.99 28.69 -8.64
N ILE A 93 -5.02 27.39 -8.92
CA ILE A 93 -5.14 26.34 -7.92
C ILE A 93 -3.87 25.50 -7.94
N ALA A 94 -3.05 25.66 -6.89
CA ALA A 94 -1.81 24.92 -6.70
C ALA A 94 -2.08 23.71 -5.78
N ILE A 95 -2.01 22.51 -6.34
CA ILE A 95 -2.09 21.25 -5.59
C ILE A 95 -0.67 20.90 -5.15
N ALA A 96 -0.39 21.06 -3.87
CA ALA A 96 0.90 20.75 -3.28
C ALA A 96 0.81 19.51 -2.40
N HIS A 97 1.81 18.65 -2.48
CA HIS A 97 1.93 17.51 -1.59
C HIS A 97 2.32 17.97 -0.17
N GLU A 98 1.79 17.32 0.87
CA GLU A 98 1.93 17.75 2.27
C GLU A 98 3.38 17.92 2.75
N ASP A 99 4.30 17.15 2.17
CA ASP A 99 5.72 17.10 2.53
C ASP A 99 6.61 18.06 1.71
N VAL A 100 5.99 18.98 0.96
CA VAL A 100 6.67 20.04 0.22
C VAL A 100 6.88 21.26 1.10
N TYR A 101 8.06 21.86 1.03
CA TYR A 101 8.35 23.17 1.60
C TYR A 101 8.70 24.17 0.49
N LEU A 102 8.01 25.31 0.48
CA LEU A 102 8.21 26.41 -0.47
C LEU A 102 8.91 27.56 0.26
N GLN A 103 10.16 27.84 -0.11
CA GLN A 103 11.03 28.81 0.57
C GLN A 103 10.56 30.27 0.41
N PRO A 104 11.04 31.21 1.26
CA PRO A 104 10.85 32.64 1.05
C PRO A 104 11.22 33.07 -0.38
N GLY A 105 10.38 33.92 -0.99
CA GLY A 105 10.56 34.38 -2.37
C GLY A 105 10.03 33.42 -3.45
N TRP A 106 9.56 32.22 -3.08
CA TRP A 106 9.07 31.22 -4.02
C TRP A 106 7.96 31.75 -4.93
N GLN A 107 6.95 32.41 -4.37
CA GLN A 107 5.78 32.82 -5.15
C GLN A 107 6.13 33.86 -6.22
N ALA A 108 7.04 34.79 -5.94
CA ALA A 108 7.47 35.76 -6.93
C ALA A 108 8.27 35.11 -8.07
N ARG A 109 9.09 34.08 -7.77
CA ARG A 109 9.75 33.27 -8.80
C ARG A 109 8.75 32.48 -9.64
N PHE A 110 7.76 31.87 -8.98
CA PHE A 110 6.67 31.16 -9.63
C PHE A 110 5.88 32.08 -10.57
N GLU A 111 5.47 33.27 -10.12
CA GLU A 111 4.72 34.24 -10.92
C GLU A 111 5.53 34.69 -12.15
N GLN A 112 6.82 34.98 -11.99
CA GLN A 112 7.70 35.34 -13.11
C GLN A 112 7.76 34.24 -14.17
N SER A 113 7.93 32.99 -13.76
CA SER A 113 8.01 31.85 -14.67
C SER A 113 6.66 31.56 -15.33
N LEU A 114 5.56 31.74 -14.61
CA LEU A 114 4.20 31.58 -15.12
C LEU A 114 3.83 32.68 -16.13
N GLU A 115 4.19 33.94 -15.88
CA GLU A 115 4.01 35.05 -16.83
C GLU A 115 4.77 34.81 -18.15
N SER A 116 5.99 34.29 -18.04
CA SER A 116 6.79 33.91 -19.21
C SER A 116 6.12 32.79 -20.01
N LEU A 117 5.52 31.80 -19.34
CA LEU A 117 4.73 30.77 -19.98
C LEU A 117 3.47 31.34 -20.62
N GLU A 118 2.69 32.15 -19.91
CA GLU A 118 1.42 32.72 -20.41
C GLU A 118 1.62 33.64 -21.63
N THR A 119 2.79 34.28 -21.73
CA THR A 119 3.17 35.05 -22.92
C THR A 119 3.36 34.14 -24.14
N ALA A 120 3.84 32.92 -23.95
CA ALA A 120 4.10 31.95 -25.02
C ALA A 120 2.89 31.06 -25.33
N ASP A 121 2.15 30.63 -24.30
CA ASP A 121 0.92 29.86 -24.40
C ASP A 121 -0.07 30.32 -23.32
N PRO A 122 -1.03 31.21 -23.64
CA PRO A 122 -2.06 31.64 -22.71
C PRO A 122 -3.06 30.52 -22.36
N ASN A 123 -3.09 29.44 -23.15
CA ASN A 123 -4.05 28.33 -23.03
C ASN A 123 -3.40 27.06 -22.44
N TRP A 124 -2.29 27.20 -21.71
CA TRP A 124 -1.65 26.08 -21.00
C TRP A 124 -2.68 25.34 -20.13
N GLY A 125 -2.57 24.02 -20.03
CA GLY A 125 -3.52 23.20 -19.27
C GLY A 125 -3.08 22.92 -17.84
N ILE A 126 -1.91 22.31 -17.72
CA ILE A 126 -1.35 21.93 -16.42
C ILE A 126 0.10 22.36 -16.34
N VAL A 127 0.49 22.87 -15.18
CA VAL A 127 1.87 23.24 -14.89
C VAL A 127 2.38 22.45 -13.70
N GLY A 128 3.61 21.95 -13.77
CA GLY A 128 4.35 21.39 -12.64
C GLY A 128 5.69 22.09 -12.46
N VAL A 129 6.49 21.61 -11.51
CA VAL A 129 7.84 22.16 -11.20
C VAL A 129 8.97 21.16 -11.46
N ALA A 130 8.61 19.90 -11.67
CA ALA A 130 9.49 18.83 -12.11
C ALA A 130 8.72 17.85 -12.99
N GLY A 131 9.40 17.22 -13.95
CA GLY A 131 8.74 16.34 -14.91
C GLY A 131 9.67 15.83 -16.00
N ASN A 132 9.09 15.20 -17.03
CA ASN A 132 9.84 14.68 -18.18
C ASN A 132 9.46 15.41 -19.46
N LEU A 133 10.45 15.67 -20.31
CA LEU A 133 10.25 16.12 -21.69
C LEU A 133 9.88 14.93 -22.59
N ALA A 134 9.47 15.22 -23.84
CA ALA A 134 9.24 14.20 -24.86
C ALA A 134 10.45 13.32 -25.19
N SER A 135 11.66 13.82 -24.95
CA SER A 135 12.88 13.02 -25.06
C SER A 135 13.11 12.03 -23.90
N GLY A 136 12.24 12.02 -22.89
CA GLY A 136 12.44 11.28 -21.63
C GLY A 136 13.44 11.94 -20.67
N ARG A 137 14.03 13.08 -21.05
CA ARG A 137 14.91 13.85 -20.16
C ARG A 137 14.09 14.50 -19.05
N PHE A 138 14.50 14.29 -17.81
CA PHE A 138 13.91 14.96 -16.66
C PHE A 138 14.28 16.45 -16.62
N VAL A 139 13.31 17.31 -16.30
CA VAL A 139 13.40 18.78 -16.23
C VAL A 139 12.74 19.27 -14.93
N GLY A 140 13.23 20.37 -14.38
CA GLY A 140 12.73 21.00 -13.17
C GLY A 140 13.78 21.78 -12.40
N HIS A 141 13.35 22.35 -11.28
CA HIS A 141 14.18 22.96 -10.24
C HIS A 141 13.70 22.46 -8.87
N TRP A 142 14.36 21.46 -8.31
CA TRP A 142 13.89 20.81 -7.09
C TRP A 142 15.03 20.24 -6.26
N SER A 143 14.76 20.05 -4.97
CA SER A 143 15.54 19.21 -4.07
C SER A 143 14.66 18.07 -3.55
N ASP A 144 15.13 16.83 -3.65
CA ASP A 144 14.55 15.64 -3.04
C ASP A 144 15.63 14.87 -2.22
N PRO A 145 15.27 13.84 -1.44
CA PRO A 145 16.24 13.12 -0.62
C PRO A 145 17.34 12.35 -1.38
N LYS A 146 17.31 12.35 -2.72
CA LYS A 146 18.32 11.74 -3.58
C LYS A 146 19.21 12.78 -4.23
N THR A 147 18.68 13.97 -4.56
CA THR A 147 19.42 14.97 -5.34
C THR A 147 18.79 16.36 -5.26
N TYR A 148 19.62 17.39 -5.44
CA TYR A 148 19.20 18.72 -5.87
C TYR A 148 19.58 18.93 -7.33
N ARG A 149 18.65 19.44 -8.13
CA ARG A 149 18.89 19.77 -9.54
C ARG A 149 18.16 21.03 -9.95
N ASN A 150 18.87 21.88 -10.69
CA ASN A 150 18.27 22.93 -11.50
C ASN A 150 18.65 22.69 -12.97
N THR A 151 17.65 22.43 -13.80
CA THR A 151 17.82 22.18 -15.23
C THR A 151 17.53 23.40 -16.10
N PHE A 152 17.04 24.48 -15.49
CA PHE A 152 16.78 25.74 -16.16
C PHE A 152 18.07 26.55 -16.25
N THR A 153 18.65 26.57 -17.45
CA THR A 153 19.86 27.34 -17.76
C THR A 153 19.56 28.46 -18.73
N GLN A 154 20.45 29.45 -18.82
CA GLN A 154 20.40 30.53 -19.83
C GLN A 154 19.10 31.36 -19.81
N GLY A 155 18.48 31.55 -18.64
CA GLY A 155 17.28 32.38 -18.50
C GLY A 155 15.99 31.71 -18.99
N ARG A 156 16.02 30.43 -19.39
CA ARG A 156 14.80 29.67 -19.67
C ARG A 156 13.98 29.49 -18.38
N LEU A 157 12.70 29.84 -18.41
CA LEU A 157 11.82 29.78 -17.22
C LEU A 157 10.77 28.67 -17.28
N PHE A 158 10.60 28.02 -18.44
CA PHE A 158 9.63 26.94 -18.59
C PHE A 158 10.02 25.98 -19.72
N ALA A 159 9.44 24.79 -19.71
CA ALA A 159 9.57 23.80 -20.75
C ALA A 159 8.25 23.04 -20.94
N GLN A 160 7.85 22.81 -22.19
CA GLN A 160 6.74 21.90 -22.46
C GLN A 160 7.12 20.49 -22.00
N ALA A 161 6.27 19.90 -21.19
CA ALA A 161 6.50 18.62 -20.54
C ALA A 161 5.47 17.60 -21.00
N GLU A 162 5.91 16.34 -21.00
CA GLU A 162 5.03 15.22 -21.28
C GLU A 162 4.39 14.65 -20.03
N PHE A 163 5.07 14.84 -18.90
CA PHE A 163 4.67 14.35 -17.60
C PHE A 163 5.21 15.28 -16.53
N ILE A 164 4.50 15.39 -15.40
CA ILE A 164 4.93 16.15 -14.22
C ILE A 164 4.87 15.26 -12.98
N ASP A 165 5.77 15.51 -12.03
CA ASP A 165 5.78 14.86 -10.72
C ASP A 165 4.61 15.35 -9.85
N GLU A 166 4.08 14.48 -8.99
CA GLU A 166 2.90 14.77 -8.17
C GLU A 166 3.14 15.76 -7.02
N HIS A 167 4.39 16.10 -6.69
CA HIS A 167 4.65 16.92 -5.51
C HIS A 167 4.13 18.36 -5.65
N PHE A 168 4.03 18.88 -6.87
CA PHE A 168 3.43 20.19 -7.12
C PHE A 168 2.78 20.24 -8.51
N MET A 169 1.51 20.58 -8.56
CA MET A 169 0.72 20.71 -9.78
C MET A 169 -0.11 21.98 -9.72
N LEU A 170 -0.26 22.68 -10.83
CA LEU A 170 -1.06 23.89 -10.96
C LEU A 170 -2.10 23.68 -12.05
N VAL A 171 -3.34 24.04 -11.72
CA VAL A 171 -4.47 24.04 -12.64
C VAL A 171 -5.20 25.38 -12.60
N ARG A 172 -6.00 25.66 -13.64
CA ARG A 172 -6.93 26.79 -13.67
C ARG A 172 -8.33 26.36 -13.25
N LYS A 173 -8.96 27.18 -12.40
CA LYS A 173 -10.36 26.97 -12.02
C LYS A 173 -11.28 27.08 -13.24
N SER A 174 -11.06 28.08 -14.09
CA SER A 174 -11.83 28.30 -15.33
C SER A 174 -11.78 27.13 -16.32
N GLN A 175 -10.71 26.33 -16.33
CA GLN A 175 -10.58 25.16 -17.21
C GLN A 175 -11.30 23.90 -16.68
N GLY A 176 -11.81 23.95 -15.44
CA GLY A 176 -12.54 22.84 -14.83
C GLY A 176 -11.71 21.55 -14.75
N SER A 177 -10.39 21.66 -14.58
CA SER A 177 -9.48 20.52 -14.47
C SER A 177 -9.80 19.70 -13.21
N ARG A 178 -9.91 18.38 -13.37
CA ARG A 178 -10.22 17.44 -12.29
C ARG A 178 -9.41 16.18 -12.45
N ALA A 179 -9.01 15.58 -11.34
CA ALA A 179 -8.43 14.24 -11.34
C ALA A 179 -9.53 13.20 -11.62
N ASP A 180 -9.16 12.05 -12.17
CA ASP A 180 -10.08 10.94 -12.42
C ASP A 180 -10.46 10.26 -11.09
N ASP A 181 -11.73 10.37 -10.70
CA ASP A 181 -12.28 9.81 -9.47
C ASP A 181 -12.31 8.27 -9.46
N LEU A 182 -12.11 7.62 -10.62
CA LEU A 182 -12.05 6.16 -10.72
C LEU A 182 -10.66 5.58 -10.46
N LEU A 183 -9.63 6.42 -10.32
CA LEU A 183 -8.29 5.98 -9.95
C LEU A 183 -8.30 5.40 -8.52
N PRO A 184 -7.95 4.12 -8.30
CA PRO A 184 -8.33 3.42 -7.07
C PRO A 184 -7.49 3.76 -5.83
N GLY A 185 -6.29 4.31 -6.03
CA GLY A 185 -5.28 4.46 -4.97
C GLY A 185 -4.77 5.89 -4.80
N ILE A 186 -3.51 5.97 -4.39
CA ILE A 186 -2.82 7.26 -4.17
C ILE A 186 -1.76 7.56 -5.23
N HIS A 187 -1.63 6.70 -6.24
CA HIS A 187 -0.58 6.77 -7.24
C HIS A 187 -1.11 7.24 -8.59
N GLY A 188 -0.34 8.08 -9.29
CA GLY A 188 -0.61 8.44 -10.68
C GLY A 188 -1.70 9.50 -10.88
N VAL A 189 -2.06 10.26 -9.84
CA VAL A 189 -3.00 11.39 -9.98
C VAL A 189 -2.49 12.44 -10.97
N CYS A 190 -1.19 12.72 -10.97
CA CYS A 190 -0.57 13.63 -11.94
C CYS A 190 -0.75 13.13 -13.40
N VAL A 191 -0.62 11.82 -13.64
CA VAL A 191 -0.85 11.22 -14.96
C VAL A 191 -2.30 11.43 -15.38
N SER A 192 -3.24 11.17 -14.48
CA SER A 192 -4.67 11.36 -14.70
C SER A 192 -5.00 12.82 -15.06
N LEU A 193 -4.47 13.78 -14.31
CA LEU A 193 -4.65 15.21 -14.59
C LEU A 193 -4.08 15.57 -15.97
N VAL A 194 -2.83 15.20 -16.25
CA VAL A 194 -2.15 15.49 -17.53
C VAL A 194 -2.95 14.94 -18.72
N PHE A 195 -3.41 13.70 -18.66
CA PHE A 195 -4.17 13.13 -19.77
C PHE A 195 -5.58 13.71 -19.89
N THR A 196 -6.24 14.05 -18.79
CA THR A 196 -7.53 14.75 -18.82
C THR A 196 -7.40 16.13 -19.46
N ALA A 197 -6.31 16.86 -19.21
CA ALA A 197 -6.03 18.14 -19.87
C ALA A 197 -5.74 17.96 -21.38
N ARG A 198 -5.02 16.90 -21.75
CA ARG A 198 -4.74 16.57 -23.16
C ARG A 198 -5.98 16.19 -23.96
N GLU A 199 -6.92 15.45 -23.36
CA GLU A 199 -8.22 15.17 -23.99
C GLU A 199 -8.98 16.46 -24.35
N ARG A 200 -8.71 17.55 -23.63
CA ARG A 200 -9.27 18.89 -23.88
C ARG A 200 -8.39 19.77 -24.77
N GLY A 201 -7.32 19.22 -25.35
CA GLY A 201 -6.41 19.91 -26.25
C GLY A 201 -5.39 20.83 -25.56
N HIS A 202 -5.25 20.74 -24.23
CA HIS A 202 -4.31 21.58 -23.51
C HIS A 202 -2.94 20.92 -23.33
N ALA A 203 -1.89 21.74 -23.40
CA ALA A 203 -0.51 21.33 -23.18
C ALA A 203 -0.14 21.30 -21.68
N CYS A 204 0.92 20.55 -21.37
CA CYS A 204 1.50 20.45 -20.03
C CYS A 204 2.90 21.09 -20.03
N TYR A 205 3.25 21.75 -18.93
CA TYR A 205 4.53 22.46 -18.79
C TYR A 205 5.18 22.21 -17.43
N VAL A 206 6.51 22.32 -17.39
CA VAL A 206 7.28 22.47 -16.16
C VAL A 206 7.86 23.88 -16.14
N ILE A 207 7.67 24.60 -15.05
CA ILE A 207 8.21 25.96 -14.86
C ILE A 207 9.34 25.97 -13.81
N ASP A 208 10.17 27.00 -13.86
CA ASP A 208 11.18 27.26 -12.84
C ASP A 208 10.51 27.86 -11.60
N ALA A 209 10.07 26.99 -10.70
CA ALA A 209 9.57 27.33 -9.38
C ALA A 209 10.21 26.38 -8.35
N PRO A 210 11.32 26.79 -7.69
CA PRO A 210 12.16 25.89 -6.91
C PRO A 210 11.44 25.24 -5.72
N THR A 211 11.38 23.91 -5.64
CA THR A 211 10.70 23.20 -4.54
C THR A 211 11.63 22.32 -3.71
N ILE A 212 11.29 22.13 -2.43
CA ILE A 212 11.92 21.11 -1.57
C ILE A 212 10.87 20.04 -1.26
N HIS A 213 11.02 18.85 -1.84
CA HIS A 213 10.12 17.71 -1.65
C HIS A 213 10.66 16.79 -0.55
N LYS A 214 9.84 16.45 0.46
CA LYS A 214 10.24 15.68 1.65
C LYS A 214 11.24 16.46 2.51
N TYR A 215 10.87 17.65 2.98
CA TYR A 215 11.79 18.49 3.75
C TYR A 215 12.04 17.92 5.17
N ARG A 216 10.97 17.54 5.88
CA ARG A 216 10.96 16.95 7.22
C ARG A 216 10.00 15.76 7.29
N ASP A 217 10.28 14.83 8.20
CA ASP A 217 9.41 13.69 8.49
C ASP A 217 8.22 14.08 9.37
N ASP A 218 7.41 13.07 9.73
CA ASP A 218 6.23 13.20 10.57
C ASP A 218 6.52 13.58 12.03
N GLN A 219 7.79 13.61 12.44
CA GLN A 219 8.26 14.09 13.74
C GLN A 219 8.97 15.44 13.64
N GLY A 220 8.97 16.06 12.45
CA GLY A 220 9.62 17.33 12.19
C GLY A 220 11.14 17.25 12.08
N LYS A 221 11.73 16.05 11.96
CA LYS A 221 13.17 15.89 11.77
C LYS A 221 13.53 16.10 10.29
N PRO A 222 14.64 16.82 9.98
CA PRO A 222 15.08 17.00 8.60
C PRO A 222 15.38 15.68 7.89
N ILE A 223 14.92 15.55 6.64
CA ILE A 223 15.23 14.43 5.75
C ILE A 223 16.41 14.83 4.85
N GLN A 224 17.58 14.24 5.10
CA GLN A 224 18.81 14.51 4.35
C GLN A 224 19.02 13.49 3.22
N THR A 225 18.60 12.25 3.45
CA THR A 225 18.81 11.13 2.53
C THR A 225 17.54 10.32 2.34
N ALA A 226 17.50 9.49 1.30
CA ALA A 226 16.43 8.53 1.08
C ALA A 226 16.21 7.57 2.28
N HIS A 227 17.23 7.32 3.10
CA HIS A 227 17.13 6.46 4.29
C HIS A 227 16.37 7.10 5.45
N ASP A 228 16.34 8.43 5.51
CA ASP A 228 15.63 9.18 6.54
C ASP A 228 14.12 9.14 6.31
N SER A 229 13.66 8.93 5.07
CA SER A 229 12.23 8.90 4.73
C SER A 229 11.63 7.50 4.84
N THR A 230 10.71 7.30 5.80
CA THR A 230 9.84 6.11 5.91
C THR A 230 9.11 5.83 4.60
N LYS A 231 8.47 6.86 4.01
CA LYS A 231 7.74 6.78 2.74
C LYS A 231 8.60 6.25 1.58
N VAL A 232 9.89 6.58 1.53
CA VAL A 232 10.81 6.07 0.48
C VAL A 232 11.18 4.61 0.73
N ARG A 233 11.44 4.23 1.99
CA ARG A 233 11.73 2.83 2.37
C ARG A 233 10.54 1.91 2.10
N ASP A 234 9.31 2.40 2.31
CA ASP A 234 8.10 1.62 2.11
C ASP A 234 7.85 1.19 0.66
N ARG A 235 8.49 1.84 -0.31
CA ARG A 235 8.33 1.52 -1.75
C ARG A 235 8.80 0.11 -2.10
N ALA A 236 9.63 -0.51 -1.26
CA ALA A 236 10.08 -1.88 -1.43
C ALA A 236 9.04 -2.93 -0.99
N ASN A 237 8.08 -2.54 -0.14
CA ASN A 237 7.11 -3.45 0.46
C ASN A 237 6.10 -3.96 -0.57
N PHE A 238 5.68 -5.23 -0.43
CA PHE A 238 4.66 -5.83 -1.30
C PHE A 238 3.32 -5.09 -1.26
N ALA A 239 2.91 -4.61 -0.08
CA ALA A 239 1.68 -3.85 0.07
C ALA A 239 1.70 -2.52 -0.73
N TYR A 240 2.82 -1.80 -0.72
CA TYR A 240 3.01 -0.61 -1.55
C TYR A 240 2.98 -0.97 -3.04
N LYS A 241 3.72 -2.01 -3.44
CA LYS A 241 3.80 -2.45 -4.83
C LYS A 241 2.45 -2.88 -5.37
N ALA A 242 1.63 -3.58 -4.58
CA ALA A 242 0.30 -3.99 -4.98
C ALA A 242 -0.63 -2.78 -5.18
N ASP A 243 -0.59 -1.79 -4.28
CA ASP A 243 -1.40 -0.56 -4.40
C ASP A 243 -1.00 0.23 -5.65
N LYS A 244 0.32 0.36 -5.89
CA LYS A 244 0.85 0.96 -7.11
C LYS A 244 0.41 0.18 -8.35
N ASN A 245 0.55 -1.14 -8.37
CA ASN A 245 0.16 -1.96 -9.52
C ASN A 245 -1.33 -1.82 -9.88
N CYS A 246 -2.22 -1.69 -8.89
CA CYS A 246 -3.65 -1.46 -9.15
C CYS A 246 -3.90 -0.11 -9.84
N CYS A 247 -3.14 0.93 -9.47
CA CYS A 247 -3.19 2.24 -10.14
C CYS A 247 -2.55 2.18 -11.53
N ASP A 248 -1.43 1.47 -11.66
CA ASP A 248 -0.72 1.30 -12.92
C ASP A 248 -1.60 0.60 -13.95
N GLU A 249 -2.27 -0.48 -13.55
CA GLU A 249 -3.25 -1.21 -14.35
C GLU A 249 -4.38 -0.30 -14.81
N TYR A 250 -4.98 0.48 -13.90
CA TYR A 250 -6.04 1.43 -14.24
C TYR A 250 -5.56 2.46 -15.27
N ILE A 251 -4.40 3.07 -15.05
CA ILE A 251 -3.81 4.08 -15.94
C ILE A 251 -3.52 3.48 -17.32
N ASN A 252 -2.90 2.31 -17.37
CA ASN A 252 -2.60 1.62 -18.63
C ASN A 252 -3.86 1.32 -19.42
N TYR A 253 -4.91 0.83 -18.75
CA TYR A 253 -6.17 0.52 -19.41
C TYR A 253 -6.91 1.78 -19.88
N ARG A 254 -7.15 2.75 -18.97
CA ARG A 254 -7.91 3.97 -19.25
C ARG A 254 -7.26 4.80 -20.35
N TRP A 255 -5.93 4.89 -20.33
CA TRP A 255 -5.16 5.76 -21.21
C TRP A 255 -4.44 5.01 -22.34
N GLN A 256 -4.87 3.77 -22.65
CA GLN A 256 -4.24 2.92 -23.68
C GLN A 256 -4.22 3.54 -25.08
N GLN A 257 -5.13 4.47 -25.39
CA GLN A 257 -5.13 5.18 -26.67
C GLN A 257 -3.90 6.09 -26.84
N TYR A 258 -3.27 6.46 -25.73
CA TYR A 258 -2.00 7.18 -25.68
C TYR A 258 -0.81 6.21 -25.53
N ALA A 259 -1.03 4.89 -25.59
CA ALA A 259 -0.01 3.85 -25.42
C ALA A 259 0.71 3.44 -26.75
N PRO A 260 1.97 2.95 -26.69
CA PRO A 260 2.85 3.08 -25.53
C PRO A 260 2.96 4.56 -25.21
N PHE A 261 2.93 4.93 -23.93
CA PHE A 261 3.03 6.32 -23.53
C PHE A 261 4.36 6.82 -24.08
N ARG A 262 4.33 7.43 -25.28
CA ARG A 262 5.50 7.51 -26.19
C ARG A 262 6.69 8.25 -25.56
N THR A 263 6.43 8.90 -24.43
CA THR A 263 7.26 9.85 -23.72
C THR A 263 7.24 9.66 -22.19
N ILE A 264 6.39 8.76 -21.64
CA ILE A 264 6.35 8.40 -20.20
C ILE A 264 7.07 7.07 -19.99
N ASN A 265 8.34 7.02 -20.41
CA ASN A 265 9.24 5.95 -20.01
C ASN A 265 9.60 6.19 -18.54
N THR A 266 8.97 5.47 -17.59
CA THR A 266 9.58 5.06 -16.30
C THR A 266 8.63 4.36 -15.34
N LEU A 267 7.33 4.67 -15.31
CA LEU A 267 6.48 4.26 -14.17
C LEU A 267 5.40 3.22 -14.47
N TYR A 268 4.93 3.10 -15.72
CA TYR A 268 3.70 2.37 -16.02
C TYR A 268 3.80 1.44 -17.24
N MET A 269 4.97 1.23 -17.83
CA MET A 269 5.07 0.42 -19.05
C MET A 269 4.80 -1.07 -18.80
N GLY A 270 4.00 -1.69 -19.67
CA GLY A 270 3.98 -3.14 -19.82
C GLY A 270 2.90 -3.87 -19.03
N TRP A 271 1.71 -3.29 -18.86
CA TRP A 271 0.57 -4.09 -18.40
C TRP A 271 0.31 -5.24 -19.38
N GLN A 272 0.21 -6.45 -18.84
CA GLN A 272 -0.12 -7.65 -19.58
C GLN A 272 -1.34 -8.28 -18.92
N ASP A 273 -2.33 -8.62 -19.74
CA ASP A 273 -3.54 -9.29 -19.29
C ASP A 273 -3.18 -10.64 -18.62
N PRO A 274 -3.45 -10.81 -17.31
CA PRO A 274 -3.11 -12.03 -16.60
C PRO A 274 -3.85 -13.26 -17.15
N GLY A 275 -5.04 -13.10 -17.73
CA GLY A 275 -5.76 -14.19 -18.39
C GLY A 275 -5.06 -14.65 -19.67
N LYS A 276 -4.53 -13.71 -20.47
CA LYS A 276 -3.74 -14.04 -21.68
C LYS A 276 -2.43 -14.74 -21.31
N LEU A 277 -1.74 -14.26 -20.27
CA LEU A 277 -0.52 -14.92 -19.77
C LEU A 277 -0.80 -16.31 -19.24
N LEU A 278 -1.89 -16.49 -18.48
CA LEU A 278 -2.31 -17.78 -17.97
C LEU A 278 -2.57 -18.79 -19.11
N GLY A 279 -3.13 -18.32 -20.23
CA GLY A 279 -3.37 -19.14 -21.42
C GLY A 279 -2.13 -19.70 -22.11
N GLN A 280 -0.93 -19.23 -21.73
CA GLN A 280 0.36 -19.73 -22.27
C GLN A 280 0.86 -20.99 -21.55
N TYR A 281 0.26 -21.33 -20.40
CA TYR A 281 0.69 -22.46 -19.58
C TYR A 281 0.06 -23.79 -20.05
N PRO A 282 0.77 -24.93 -19.89
CA PRO A 282 0.23 -26.25 -20.24
C PRO A 282 -1.03 -26.61 -19.45
N GLN A 283 -2.03 -27.22 -20.11
CA GLN A 283 -3.29 -27.63 -19.46
C GLN A 283 -3.09 -28.57 -18.25
N ALA A 284 -2.06 -29.42 -18.28
CA ALA A 284 -1.73 -30.29 -17.14
C ALA A 284 -1.37 -29.47 -15.89
N LEU A 285 -0.57 -28.41 -16.05
CA LEU A 285 -0.24 -27.50 -14.94
C LEU A 285 -1.47 -26.72 -14.47
N LEU A 286 -2.31 -26.26 -15.41
CA LEU A 286 -3.55 -25.56 -15.09
C LEU A 286 -4.55 -26.43 -14.32
N ALA A 287 -4.54 -27.75 -14.55
CA ALA A 287 -5.33 -28.70 -13.77
C ALA A 287 -4.76 -28.96 -12.37
N ASP A 288 -3.44 -28.83 -12.20
CA ASP A 288 -2.77 -28.99 -10.90
C ASP A 288 -2.94 -27.78 -9.98
N ILE A 289 -3.03 -26.57 -10.53
CA ILE A 289 -3.32 -25.37 -9.73
C ILE A 289 -4.76 -25.33 -9.20
N ASP A 290 -5.67 -26.20 -9.61
CA ASP A 290 -7.07 -26.16 -9.14
C ASP A 290 -7.24 -26.60 -7.68
N ALA A 291 -6.27 -27.34 -7.12
CA ALA A 291 -6.41 -28.08 -5.87
C ALA A 291 -5.40 -27.69 -4.76
N PRO A 292 -5.23 -26.39 -4.42
CA PRO A 292 -4.40 -26.00 -3.28
C PRO A 292 -5.00 -26.41 -1.95
N ILE A 293 -4.13 -26.56 -0.95
CA ILE A 293 -4.49 -26.45 0.47
C ILE A 293 -4.26 -25.01 0.91
N ILE A 294 -5.32 -24.27 1.18
CA ILE A 294 -5.28 -22.86 1.56
C ILE A 294 -5.28 -22.77 3.09
N LEU A 295 -4.20 -22.22 3.64
CA LEU A 295 -4.00 -22.09 5.07
C LEU A 295 -4.52 -20.73 5.55
N LEU A 296 -5.47 -20.76 6.48
CA LEU A 296 -6.20 -19.62 7.01
C LEU A 296 -5.89 -19.40 8.48
N ALA A 297 -5.55 -18.18 8.87
CA ALA A 297 -5.42 -17.80 10.26
C ALA A 297 -5.43 -16.29 10.41
N LYS A 298 -5.90 -15.80 11.56
CA LYS A 298 -5.71 -14.40 11.95
C LYS A 298 -4.23 -14.14 12.22
N GLY A 299 -3.69 -13.08 11.63
CA GLY A 299 -2.36 -12.59 11.95
C GLY A 299 -2.23 -12.28 13.45
N GLY A 300 -1.18 -12.79 14.09
CA GLY A 300 -1.01 -12.79 15.55
C GLY A 300 -1.49 -14.06 16.26
N GLY A 301 -2.32 -14.90 15.61
CA GLY A 301 -2.93 -16.11 16.17
C GLY A 301 -2.04 -17.37 16.21
N GLY A 302 -0.73 -17.26 15.99
CA GLY A 302 0.17 -18.43 15.93
C GLY A 302 0.25 -19.11 14.55
N SER A 303 -0.11 -18.40 13.49
CA SER A 303 -0.25 -18.91 12.12
C SER A 303 1.01 -19.54 11.50
N ARG A 304 2.21 -19.36 12.08
CA ARG A 304 3.43 -20.09 11.69
C ARG A 304 3.28 -21.60 11.91
N LEU A 305 2.52 -22.00 12.93
CA LEU A 305 2.29 -23.42 13.24
C LEU A 305 1.58 -24.15 12.10
N LEU A 306 0.68 -23.46 11.37
CA LEU A 306 0.03 -24.02 10.19
C LEU A 306 1.04 -24.41 9.10
N SER A 307 2.01 -23.55 8.80
CA SER A 307 3.01 -23.83 7.77
C SER A 307 3.89 -25.02 8.15
N ILE A 308 4.25 -25.15 9.43
CA ILE A 308 5.02 -26.30 9.95
C ILE A 308 4.19 -27.61 9.84
N LEU A 309 2.91 -27.55 10.19
CA LEU A 309 1.98 -28.68 10.05
C LEU A 309 1.80 -29.08 8.58
N ALA A 310 1.80 -28.11 7.67
CA ALA A 310 1.74 -28.37 6.23
C ALA A 310 3.02 -29.04 5.70
N GLU A 311 4.20 -28.58 6.17
CA GLU A 311 5.48 -29.23 5.88
C GLU A 311 5.54 -30.68 6.35
N ASP A 312 4.97 -30.98 7.53
CA ASP A 312 4.90 -32.34 8.06
C ASP A 312 4.18 -33.32 7.14
N HIS A 313 3.33 -32.83 6.23
CA HIS A 313 2.59 -33.65 5.25
C HIS A 313 3.15 -33.51 3.83
N GLY A 314 4.28 -32.82 3.69
CA GLY A 314 4.93 -32.58 2.39
C GLY A 314 4.11 -31.68 1.46
N ILE A 315 3.29 -30.78 2.01
CA ILE A 315 2.63 -29.72 1.23
C ILE A 315 3.70 -28.75 0.77
N TYR A 316 3.81 -28.56 -0.55
CA TYR A 316 4.68 -27.54 -1.11
C TYR A 316 4.11 -26.14 -0.88
N MET A 317 4.80 -25.32 -0.09
CA MET A 317 4.35 -23.98 0.34
C MET A 317 4.83 -22.82 -0.55
N GLY A 318 5.52 -23.13 -1.66
CA GLY A 318 6.17 -22.17 -2.53
C GLY A 318 7.70 -22.21 -2.42
N LYS A 319 8.36 -21.47 -3.30
CA LYS A 319 9.82 -21.33 -3.36
C LYS A 319 10.30 -20.29 -2.37
N GLN A 320 9.52 -19.22 -2.20
CA GLN A 320 9.84 -18.12 -1.30
C GLN A 320 8.83 -18.08 -0.16
N VAL A 321 9.25 -18.54 1.02
CA VAL A 321 8.44 -18.54 2.24
C VAL A 321 9.19 -17.76 3.31
N ASN A 322 8.53 -16.79 3.95
CA ASN A 322 9.16 -15.97 4.98
C ASN A 322 9.23 -16.71 6.34
N ALA A 323 9.86 -16.10 7.35
CA ALA A 323 10.02 -16.69 8.69
C ALA A 323 8.70 -16.92 9.46
N SER A 324 7.62 -16.28 9.05
CA SER A 324 6.26 -16.47 9.58
C SER A 324 5.48 -17.57 8.84
N GLY A 325 6.09 -18.17 7.81
CA GLY A 325 5.49 -19.19 6.98
C GLY A 325 4.56 -18.65 5.88
N ASP A 326 4.65 -17.35 5.54
CA ASP A 326 3.82 -16.76 4.49
C ASP A 326 4.43 -16.99 3.10
N CYS A 327 3.58 -17.30 2.13
CA CYS A 327 3.98 -17.59 0.75
C CYS A 327 4.19 -16.28 -0.04
N LEU A 328 5.46 -15.91 -0.28
CA LEU A 328 5.80 -14.69 -1.02
C LEU A 328 5.55 -14.81 -2.53
N ASP A 329 5.45 -16.03 -3.06
CA ASP A 329 5.11 -16.23 -4.48
C ASP A 329 3.64 -15.85 -4.78
N MET A 330 2.76 -15.92 -3.77
CA MET A 330 1.34 -15.58 -3.88
C MET A 330 0.99 -14.17 -3.37
N VAL A 331 1.89 -13.52 -2.61
CA VAL A 331 1.59 -12.29 -1.84
C VAL A 331 1.06 -11.15 -2.69
N MET A 332 1.66 -10.91 -3.86
CA MET A 332 1.24 -9.83 -4.76
C MET A 332 -0.18 -10.06 -5.29
N ALA A 333 -0.49 -11.28 -5.74
CA ALA A 333 -1.82 -11.60 -6.28
C ALA A 333 -2.90 -11.52 -5.20
N VAL A 334 -2.61 -11.94 -3.97
CA VAL A 334 -3.54 -11.81 -2.83
C VAL A 334 -3.77 -10.34 -2.46
N TYR A 335 -2.72 -9.54 -2.38
CA TYR A 335 -2.82 -8.11 -2.05
C TYR A 335 -3.55 -7.33 -3.14
N GLU A 336 -3.23 -7.57 -4.41
CA GLU A 336 -3.93 -6.96 -5.54
C GLU A 336 -5.40 -7.39 -5.62
N THR A 337 -5.73 -8.64 -5.27
CA THR A 337 -7.13 -9.09 -5.20
C THR A 337 -7.89 -8.38 -4.09
N LEU A 338 -7.29 -8.23 -2.90
CA LEU A 338 -7.88 -7.49 -1.78
C LEU A 338 -8.10 -6.02 -2.16
N MET A 339 -7.12 -5.37 -2.77
CA MET A 339 -7.24 -3.98 -3.23
C MET A 339 -8.28 -3.84 -4.34
N GLY A 340 -8.26 -4.75 -5.32
CA GLY A 340 -9.25 -4.82 -6.40
C GLY A 340 -10.67 -4.88 -5.85
N LYS A 341 -10.91 -5.77 -4.89
CA LYS A 341 -12.22 -5.98 -4.27
C LYS A 341 -12.74 -4.77 -3.50
N TYR A 342 -11.89 -4.12 -2.70
CA TYR A 342 -12.34 -3.13 -1.71
C TYR A 342 -12.00 -1.68 -2.05
N ARG A 343 -11.13 -1.42 -3.04
CA ARG A 343 -10.75 -0.06 -3.46
C ARG A 343 -11.04 0.23 -4.92
N CYS A 344 -10.92 -0.76 -5.82
CA CYS A 344 -11.11 -0.49 -7.25
C CYS A 344 -12.59 -0.33 -7.59
N PRO A 345 -13.02 0.82 -8.13
CA PRO A 345 -14.42 1.06 -8.48
C PRO A 345 -14.83 0.35 -9.77
N SER A 346 -13.85 -0.04 -10.59
CA SER A 346 -14.07 -0.62 -11.92
C SER A 346 -14.30 -2.13 -11.86
N ALA A 347 -15.46 -2.60 -12.36
CA ALA A 347 -15.81 -4.02 -12.42
C ALA A 347 -14.79 -4.87 -13.21
N TRP A 348 -14.18 -4.30 -14.26
CA TRP A 348 -13.16 -5.02 -15.04
C TRP A 348 -11.89 -5.30 -14.23
N GLN A 349 -11.47 -4.40 -13.33
CA GLN A 349 -10.32 -4.63 -12.44
C GLN A 349 -10.63 -5.70 -11.41
N GLN A 350 -11.84 -5.67 -10.85
CA GLN A 350 -12.31 -6.70 -9.92
C GLN A 350 -12.32 -8.09 -10.59
N ALA A 351 -12.71 -8.17 -11.86
CA ALA A 351 -12.71 -9.41 -12.63
C ALA A 351 -11.30 -10.01 -12.85
N LEU A 352 -10.22 -9.25 -12.65
CA LEU A 352 -8.85 -9.74 -12.78
C LEU A 352 -8.37 -10.55 -11.56
N ALA A 353 -9.12 -10.55 -10.45
CA ALA A 353 -8.78 -11.31 -9.24
C ALA A 353 -8.47 -12.79 -9.53
N VAL A 354 -9.40 -13.49 -10.20
CA VAL A 354 -9.26 -14.93 -10.49
C VAL A 354 -8.06 -15.21 -11.41
N PRO A 355 -7.90 -14.54 -12.57
CA PRO A 355 -6.72 -14.72 -13.41
C PRO A 355 -5.40 -14.44 -12.69
N LYS A 356 -5.31 -13.39 -11.86
CA LYS A 356 -4.09 -13.04 -11.10
C LYS A 356 -3.70 -14.12 -10.10
N LEU A 357 -4.66 -14.62 -9.32
CA LEU A 357 -4.44 -15.71 -8.37
C LEU A 357 -3.97 -16.98 -9.07
N ARG A 358 -4.62 -17.37 -10.17
CA ARG A 358 -4.24 -18.55 -10.96
C ARG A 358 -2.88 -18.41 -11.61
N LEU A 359 -2.55 -17.22 -12.15
CA LEU A 359 -1.24 -16.96 -12.77
C LEU A 359 -0.11 -17.02 -11.75
N ALA A 360 -0.30 -16.47 -10.55
CA ALA A 360 0.69 -16.59 -9.47
C ALA A 360 0.92 -18.05 -9.07
N ALA A 361 -0.16 -18.85 -8.95
CA ALA A 361 -0.05 -20.28 -8.68
C ALA A 361 0.68 -21.04 -9.80
N ALA A 362 0.35 -20.77 -11.07
CA ALA A 362 1.01 -21.39 -12.22
C ALA A 362 2.51 -21.11 -12.24
N ARG A 363 2.91 -19.84 -12.05
CA ARG A 363 4.33 -19.43 -11.94
C ARG A 363 5.04 -20.12 -10.78
N MET A 364 4.38 -20.23 -9.63
CA MET A 364 4.94 -20.90 -8.46
C MET A 364 5.18 -22.40 -8.72
N LEU A 365 4.22 -23.09 -9.35
CA LEU A 365 4.32 -24.53 -9.61
C LEU A 365 5.21 -24.89 -10.80
N GLU A 366 5.29 -24.07 -11.85
CA GLU A 366 6.21 -24.26 -12.97
C GLU A 366 7.67 -24.30 -12.51
N GLN A 367 8.02 -23.47 -11.52
CA GLN A 367 9.37 -23.41 -10.96
C GLN A 367 9.70 -24.58 -10.01
N ALA A 368 8.72 -25.38 -9.62
CA ALA A 368 8.93 -26.57 -8.81
C ALA A 368 9.39 -27.73 -9.70
N SER A 369 10.49 -28.42 -9.33
CA SER A 369 11.14 -29.44 -10.17
C SER A 369 10.15 -30.43 -10.82
N SER A 370 10.26 -30.60 -12.13
CA SER A 370 9.40 -31.44 -12.97
C SER A 370 9.36 -32.90 -12.51
N GLY A 371 8.17 -33.50 -12.45
CA GLY A 371 8.04 -34.98 -12.45
C GLY A 371 6.95 -35.63 -11.61
N GLN A 372 6.35 -34.96 -10.61
CA GLN A 372 5.23 -35.53 -9.84
C GLN A 372 4.19 -34.48 -9.47
N ARG A 373 2.92 -34.89 -9.48
CA ARG A 373 1.79 -34.10 -8.98
C ARG A 373 2.01 -33.81 -7.50
N ARG A 374 2.29 -32.55 -7.16
CA ARG A 374 2.62 -32.15 -5.78
C ARG A 374 1.36 -31.68 -5.08
N LEU A 375 1.15 -32.22 -3.88
CA LEU A 375 0.28 -31.56 -2.91
C LEU A 375 0.90 -30.20 -2.61
N TRP A 376 0.16 -29.13 -2.84
CA TRP A 376 0.66 -27.76 -2.70
C TRP A 376 -0.35 -26.89 -1.97
N GLY A 377 0.13 -25.78 -1.43
CA GLY A 377 -0.67 -24.86 -0.67
C GLY A 377 0.02 -23.53 -0.46
N PHE A 378 -0.69 -22.59 0.14
CA PHE A 378 -0.12 -21.30 0.50
C PHE A 378 -0.85 -20.73 1.70
N LYS A 379 -0.15 -19.83 2.39
CA LYS A 379 -0.60 -19.23 3.63
C LYS A 379 -0.32 -17.74 3.59
N LEU A 380 -1.36 -16.94 3.80
CA LEU A 380 -1.33 -15.49 4.00
C LEU A 380 -2.49 -15.13 4.93
N PRO A 381 -2.30 -14.34 6.01
CA PRO A 381 -3.40 -13.92 6.88
C PRO A 381 -4.53 -13.19 6.15
N GLU A 382 -4.20 -12.52 5.03
CA GLU A 382 -5.12 -11.74 4.21
C GLU A 382 -6.11 -12.60 3.41
N ASN A 383 -5.85 -13.92 3.29
CA ASN A 383 -6.73 -14.86 2.58
C ASN A 383 -8.17 -14.83 3.09
N LEU A 384 -8.38 -14.56 4.39
CA LEU A 384 -9.71 -14.48 5.00
C LEU A 384 -10.59 -13.38 4.38
N PHE A 385 -10.01 -12.35 3.78
CA PHE A 385 -10.76 -11.25 3.14
C PHE A 385 -11.20 -11.55 1.70
N ILE A 386 -10.63 -12.60 1.08
CA ILE A 386 -10.79 -12.89 -0.34
C ILE A 386 -11.20 -14.36 -0.59
N LEU A 387 -11.86 -14.99 0.38
CA LEU A 387 -12.30 -16.39 0.30
C LEU A 387 -13.21 -16.69 -0.91
N PRO A 388 -14.17 -15.83 -1.30
CA PRO A 388 -14.96 -16.04 -2.52
C PRO A 388 -14.09 -16.07 -3.78
N GLU A 389 -13.14 -15.16 -3.89
CA GLU A 389 -12.22 -15.06 -5.04
C GLU A 389 -11.26 -16.26 -5.08
N LEU A 390 -10.79 -16.73 -3.93
CA LEU A 390 -9.99 -17.95 -3.81
C LEU A 390 -10.78 -19.20 -4.23
N ARG A 391 -12.05 -19.32 -3.81
CA ARG A 391 -12.93 -20.43 -4.21
C ARG A 391 -13.21 -20.42 -5.71
N ALA A 392 -13.40 -19.24 -6.30
CA ALA A 392 -13.57 -19.07 -7.73
C ALA A 392 -12.28 -19.39 -8.52
N ALA A 393 -11.13 -18.96 -7.99
CA ALA A 393 -9.83 -19.20 -8.61
C ALA A 393 -9.43 -20.67 -8.56
N PHE A 394 -9.83 -21.41 -7.51
CA PHE A 394 -9.37 -22.77 -7.24
C PHE A 394 -10.54 -23.70 -6.88
N PRO A 395 -11.25 -24.26 -7.89
CA PRO A 395 -12.50 -25.00 -7.67
C PRO A 395 -12.38 -26.26 -6.79
N LYS A 396 -11.17 -26.85 -6.72
CA LYS A 396 -10.85 -28.05 -5.94
C LYS A 396 -10.05 -27.72 -4.68
N ALA A 397 -9.95 -26.44 -4.30
CA ALA A 397 -9.25 -26.04 -3.09
C ALA A 397 -9.87 -26.69 -1.85
N ARG A 398 -8.99 -27.02 -0.91
CA ARG A 398 -9.35 -27.36 0.47
C ARG A 398 -8.75 -26.31 1.40
N TYR A 399 -9.37 -26.10 2.55
CA TYR A 399 -9.09 -25.01 3.47
C TYR A 399 -8.76 -25.58 4.84
N ILE A 400 -7.70 -25.06 5.45
CA ILE A 400 -7.35 -25.38 6.83
C ILE A 400 -7.28 -24.09 7.64
N GLN A 401 -8.05 -24.01 8.73
CA GLN A 401 -8.06 -22.83 9.59
C GLN A 401 -7.52 -23.13 10.99
N LEU A 402 -6.49 -22.40 11.39
CA LEU A 402 -6.07 -22.36 12.79
C LEU A 402 -6.87 -21.28 13.51
N LEU A 403 -7.60 -21.72 14.53
CA LEU A 403 -8.26 -20.86 15.50
C LEU A 403 -7.36 -20.70 16.72
N ARG A 404 -7.42 -19.55 17.36
CA ARG A 404 -6.79 -19.30 18.65
C ARG A 404 -7.78 -18.52 19.48
N GLU A 405 -7.68 -18.62 20.80
CA GLU A 405 -8.41 -17.76 21.70
C GLU A 405 -8.28 -16.28 21.22
N PRO A 406 -9.41 -15.58 20.99
CA PRO A 406 -9.41 -14.22 20.44
C PRO A 406 -8.76 -13.13 21.31
N MET A 407 -8.95 -13.16 22.64
CA MET A 407 -8.27 -12.27 23.60
C MET A 407 -6.75 -12.40 23.49
N ASP A 408 -6.25 -13.63 23.51
CA ASP A 408 -4.85 -13.97 23.35
C ASP A 408 -4.31 -13.36 22.06
N THR A 409 -5.07 -13.48 20.97
CA THR A 409 -4.70 -12.94 19.65
C THR A 409 -4.64 -11.41 19.63
N CYS A 410 -5.46 -10.72 20.44
CA CYS A 410 -5.57 -9.26 20.46
C CYS A 410 -4.66 -8.58 21.48
N LEU A 411 -4.42 -9.20 22.63
CA LEU A 411 -3.56 -8.67 23.71
C LEU A 411 -2.10 -9.08 23.49
N ARG A 412 -1.55 -8.61 22.37
CA ARG A 412 -0.15 -8.75 21.95
C ARG A 412 0.19 -7.74 20.86
N ARG A 413 1.43 -7.79 20.38
CA ARG A 413 1.87 -7.03 19.20
C ARG A 413 0.85 -7.08 18.07
N THR A 414 0.46 -5.89 17.62
CA THR A 414 -0.51 -5.71 16.53
C THR A 414 -0.01 -6.25 15.19
N HIS A 415 -0.93 -6.85 14.44
CA HIS A 415 -0.70 -7.31 13.07
C HIS A 415 -0.90 -6.18 12.04
N MET A 416 -0.31 -6.29 10.84
CA MET A 416 -0.43 -5.25 9.80
C MET A 416 -1.88 -4.96 9.37
N THR A 417 -2.76 -5.97 9.40
CA THR A 417 -4.20 -5.79 9.11
C THR A 417 -4.95 -4.92 10.13
N ALA A 418 -4.31 -4.57 11.24
CA ALA A 418 -4.85 -3.70 12.28
C ALA A 418 -4.07 -2.38 12.43
N ARG A 419 -3.28 -1.97 11.44
CA ARG A 419 -2.47 -0.75 11.51
C ARG A 419 -2.60 0.10 10.25
N LEU A 420 -2.73 1.41 10.40
CA LEU A 420 -2.82 2.34 9.28
C LEU A 420 -1.46 2.71 8.63
N ASP A 421 -0.37 2.22 9.21
CA ASP A 421 1.01 2.44 8.71
C ASP A 421 1.34 1.65 7.43
N ASN A 422 0.41 0.84 6.92
CA ASN A 422 0.61 0.02 5.72
C ASN A 422 -0.67 -0.04 4.85
N GLN A 423 -0.51 -0.35 3.55
CA GLN A 423 -1.60 -0.29 2.57
C GLN A 423 -2.70 -1.33 2.84
N ILE A 424 -2.37 -2.49 3.41
CA ILE A 424 -3.36 -3.53 3.73
C ILE A 424 -4.23 -3.11 4.92
N GLY A 425 -3.62 -2.59 5.98
CA GLY A 425 -4.35 -2.11 7.15
C GLY A 425 -5.22 -0.88 6.88
N ARG A 426 -4.80 0.01 5.96
CA ARG A 426 -5.63 1.12 5.45
C ARG A 426 -6.94 0.66 4.78
N ILE A 427 -7.02 -0.61 4.37
CA ILE A 427 -8.25 -1.22 3.84
C ILE A 427 -8.97 -1.99 4.95
N THR A 428 -8.24 -2.92 5.56
CA THR A 428 -8.82 -3.96 6.43
C THR A 428 -9.31 -3.42 7.79
N LEU A 429 -8.66 -2.40 8.34
CA LEU A 429 -9.08 -1.82 9.61
C LEU A 429 -10.37 -0.98 9.48
N PRO A 430 -10.49 -0.04 8.51
CA PRO A 430 -11.77 0.62 8.23
C PRO A 430 -12.91 -0.35 7.92
N LEU A 431 -12.64 -1.42 7.16
CA LEU A 431 -13.64 -2.46 6.89
C LEU A 431 -14.14 -3.12 8.18
N ALA A 432 -13.24 -3.44 9.12
CA ALA A 432 -13.62 -4.04 10.39
C ALA A 432 -14.47 -3.11 11.26
N TYR A 433 -14.18 -1.82 11.28
CA TYR A 433 -14.99 -0.82 11.99
C TYR A 433 -16.40 -0.72 11.38
N ARG A 434 -16.49 -0.63 10.05
CA ARG A 434 -17.79 -0.60 9.36
C ARG A 434 -18.59 -1.88 9.59
N ALA A 435 -17.96 -3.05 9.52
CA ALA A 435 -18.60 -4.34 9.80
C ALA A 435 -19.16 -4.41 11.25
N ALA A 436 -18.53 -3.71 12.19
CA ALA A 436 -19.00 -3.59 13.57
C ALA A 436 -19.98 -2.41 13.78
N ASN A 437 -20.46 -1.75 12.71
CA ASN A 437 -21.28 -0.55 12.75
C ASN A 437 -20.65 0.60 13.58
N ARG A 438 -19.34 0.81 13.42
CA ARG A 438 -18.58 1.88 14.07
C ARG A 438 -18.06 2.88 13.04
N SER A 439 -18.02 4.15 13.44
CA SER A 439 -17.38 5.20 12.64
C SER A 439 -15.89 4.94 12.52
N THR A 440 -15.35 5.06 11.30
CA THR A 440 -13.91 4.93 11.03
C THR A 440 -13.10 6.06 11.67
N PHE A 441 -13.73 7.19 12.00
CA PHE A 441 -13.12 8.29 12.75
C PHE A 441 -12.53 7.84 14.10
N LEU A 442 -13.18 6.87 14.76
CA LEU A 442 -12.73 6.34 16.05
C LEU A 442 -11.34 5.67 15.98
N ILE A 443 -10.90 5.24 14.79
CA ILE A 443 -9.59 4.61 14.61
C ILE A 443 -8.45 5.53 15.07
N GLN A 444 -8.60 6.84 14.93
CA GLN A 444 -7.58 7.81 15.34
C GLN A 444 -7.37 7.88 16.86
N PHE A 445 -8.37 7.46 17.64
CA PHE A 445 -8.38 7.60 19.10
C PHE A 445 -8.33 6.25 19.83
N ASP A 446 -8.82 5.19 19.17
CA ASP A 446 -8.86 3.87 19.75
C ASP A 446 -7.45 3.30 19.93
N HIS A 447 -7.23 2.62 21.06
CA HIS A 447 -5.98 1.93 21.35
C HIS A 447 -5.71 0.82 20.31
N PRO A 448 -4.45 0.53 19.91
CA PRO A 448 -4.13 -0.49 18.90
C PRO A 448 -4.68 -1.90 19.21
N ALA A 449 -4.85 -2.25 20.49
CA ALA A 449 -5.51 -3.49 20.90
C ALA A 449 -7.02 -3.54 20.51
N ILE A 450 -7.69 -2.39 20.46
CA ILE A 450 -9.07 -2.26 19.99
C ILE A 450 -9.13 -2.43 18.47
N HIS A 451 -8.16 -1.89 17.73
CA HIS A 451 -8.00 -2.15 16.30
C HIS A 451 -7.85 -3.65 16.03
N MET A 452 -7.03 -4.33 16.83
CA MET A 452 -6.87 -5.78 16.80
C MET A 452 -8.17 -6.52 17.12
N ALA A 453 -8.95 -6.05 18.10
CA ALA A 453 -10.23 -6.66 18.46
C ALA A 453 -11.23 -6.64 17.31
N TYR A 454 -11.47 -5.47 16.70
CA TYR A 454 -12.40 -5.36 15.58
C TYR A 454 -11.93 -6.13 14.35
N THR A 455 -10.65 -6.06 14.00
CA THR A 455 -10.11 -6.81 12.85
C THR A 455 -10.13 -8.31 13.09
N THR A 456 -9.91 -8.78 14.32
CA THR A 456 -10.06 -10.19 14.70
C THR A 456 -11.51 -10.64 14.60
N LEU A 457 -12.45 -9.88 15.18
CA LEU A 457 -13.89 -10.15 15.06
C LEU A 457 -14.31 -10.27 13.59
N HIS A 458 -13.95 -9.29 12.77
CA HIS A 458 -14.33 -9.27 11.36
C HIS A 458 -13.73 -10.47 10.59
N GLN A 459 -12.42 -10.72 10.69
CA GLN A 459 -11.77 -11.81 9.96
C GLN A 459 -12.28 -13.20 10.37
N LEU A 460 -12.55 -13.42 11.66
CA LEU A 460 -13.12 -14.68 12.13
C LEU A 460 -14.56 -14.85 11.65
N SER A 461 -15.35 -13.77 11.64
CA SER A 461 -16.71 -13.77 11.12
C SER A 461 -16.75 -14.13 9.63
N LEU A 462 -15.83 -13.59 8.82
CA LEU A 462 -15.68 -13.96 7.40
C LEU A 462 -15.37 -15.45 7.22
N GLY A 463 -14.47 -16.00 8.05
CA GLY A 463 -14.18 -17.44 8.04
C GLY A 463 -15.41 -18.29 8.38
N MET A 464 -16.17 -17.91 9.40
CA MET A 464 -17.40 -18.62 9.79
C MET A 464 -18.48 -18.54 8.71
N GLU A 465 -18.66 -17.38 8.09
CA GLU A 465 -19.59 -17.21 6.97
C GLU A 465 -19.21 -18.09 5.79
N PHE A 466 -17.93 -18.10 5.44
CA PHE A 466 -17.42 -18.96 4.38
C PHE A 466 -17.67 -20.45 4.64
N VAL A 467 -17.49 -20.92 5.87
CA VAL A 467 -17.81 -22.31 6.24
C VAL A 467 -19.30 -22.60 6.05
N ARG A 468 -20.18 -21.67 6.42
CA ARG A 468 -21.63 -21.81 6.16
C ARG A 468 -21.93 -21.89 4.66
N GLU A 469 -21.29 -21.07 3.84
CA GLU A 469 -21.45 -21.08 2.39
C GLU A 469 -20.95 -22.37 1.71
N LEU A 470 -20.04 -23.13 2.34
CA LEU A 470 -19.61 -24.42 1.79
C LEU A 470 -20.69 -25.50 1.90
N GLY A 471 -21.73 -25.30 2.72
CA GLY A 471 -22.85 -26.23 2.90
C GLY A 471 -22.39 -27.67 3.14
N ASP A 472 -23.01 -28.61 2.42
CA ASP A 472 -22.74 -30.05 2.55
C ASP A 472 -21.30 -30.45 2.18
N GLN A 473 -20.61 -29.65 1.35
CA GLN A 473 -19.20 -29.89 1.02
C GLN A 473 -18.24 -29.46 2.13
N GLY A 474 -18.73 -28.73 3.15
CA GLY A 474 -17.92 -28.12 4.20
C GLY A 474 -16.99 -29.11 4.89
N ARG A 475 -17.47 -30.30 5.28
CA ARG A 475 -16.64 -31.30 5.99
C ARG A 475 -15.50 -31.85 5.14
N ALA A 476 -15.69 -32.00 3.83
CA ALA A 476 -14.66 -32.51 2.93
C ALA A 476 -13.67 -31.41 2.51
N LYS A 477 -14.14 -30.16 2.42
CA LYS A 477 -13.34 -29.03 1.93
C LYS A 477 -12.69 -28.19 3.02
N TYR A 478 -13.14 -28.26 4.26
CA TYR A 478 -12.67 -27.40 5.33
C TYR A 478 -12.33 -28.19 6.59
N PHE A 479 -11.17 -27.91 7.16
CA PHE A 479 -10.71 -28.43 8.45
C PHE A 479 -10.31 -27.27 9.36
N SER A 480 -10.71 -27.31 10.62
CA SER A 480 -10.25 -26.33 11.61
C SER A 480 -9.86 -27.00 12.90
N PHE A 481 -8.88 -26.41 13.57
CA PHE A 481 -8.41 -26.86 14.88
C PHE A 481 -8.00 -25.64 15.70
N ARG A 482 -7.99 -25.79 17.03
CA ARG A 482 -7.59 -24.73 17.94
C ARG A 482 -6.11 -24.82 18.25
N PHE A 483 -5.47 -23.66 18.42
CA PHE A 483 -4.09 -23.55 18.83
C PHE A 483 -3.88 -24.24 20.18
N GLU A 484 -4.85 -24.09 21.09
CA GLU A 484 -4.87 -24.71 22.41
C GLU A 484 -4.94 -26.24 22.35
N ASP A 485 -5.61 -26.81 21.34
CA ASP A 485 -5.66 -28.27 21.12
C ASP A 485 -4.31 -28.81 20.65
N VAL A 486 -3.55 -28.01 19.87
CA VAL A 486 -2.19 -28.40 19.50
C VAL A 486 -1.26 -28.40 20.70
N LEU A 487 -1.45 -27.50 21.66
CA LEU A 487 -0.62 -27.48 22.87
C LEU A 487 -0.94 -28.66 23.79
N SER A 488 -2.22 -29.01 23.94
CA SER A 488 -2.68 -30.01 24.92
C SER A 488 -2.66 -31.44 24.38
N GLN A 489 -2.96 -31.63 23.08
CA GLN A 489 -3.12 -32.94 22.44
C GLN A 489 -2.62 -32.91 20.99
N PRO A 490 -1.34 -32.57 20.75
CA PRO A 490 -0.81 -32.37 19.40
C PRO A 490 -0.88 -33.62 18.53
N THR A 491 -0.68 -34.82 19.12
CA THR A 491 -0.74 -36.08 18.37
C THR A 491 -2.12 -36.32 17.79
N LYS A 492 -3.19 -36.02 18.54
CA LYS A 492 -4.57 -36.15 18.08
C LYS A 492 -4.86 -35.17 16.94
N VAL A 493 -4.46 -33.90 17.07
CA VAL A 493 -4.65 -32.90 16.00
C VAL A 493 -3.96 -33.32 14.70
N LEU A 494 -2.73 -33.85 14.80
CA LEU A 494 -2.00 -34.35 13.63
C LEU A 494 -2.69 -35.56 12.99
N GLN A 495 -3.23 -36.49 13.79
CA GLN A 495 -4.00 -37.64 13.29
C GLN A 495 -5.31 -37.21 12.62
N ASP A 496 -6.04 -36.29 13.24
CA ASP A 496 -7.28 -35.74 12.68
C ASP A 496 -7.02 -35.04 11.34
N PHE A 497 -5.91 -34.30 11.24
CA PHE A 497 -5.49 -33.66 10.00
C PHE A 497 -5.05 -34.67 8.93
N GLU A 498 -4.30 -35.71 9.29
CA GLU A 498 -3.91 -36.80 8.37
C GLU A 498 -5.13 -37.51 7.77
N MET A 499 -6.13 -37.84 8.61
CA MET A 499 -7.38 -38.45 8.17
C MET A 499 -8.15 -37.55 7.20
N TRP A 500 -8.24 -36.25 7.50
CA TRP A 500 -8.92 -35.29 6.63
C TRP A 500 -8.17 -35.04 5.32
N LEU A 501 -6.84 -34.90 5.39
CA LEU A 501 -5.99 -34.63 4.23
C LEU A 501 -5.89 -35.84 3.30
N GLN A 502 -6.03 -37.05 3.87
CA GLN A 502 -5.80 -38.35 3.23
C GLN A 502 -4.37 -38.53 2.72
N VAL A 503 -3.41 -37.96 3.43
CA VAL A 503 -1.99 -38.02 3.10
C VAL A 503 -1.21 -38.31 4.36
N PRO A 504 -0.38 -39.37 4.39
CA PRO A 504 0.36 -39.73 5.58
C PRO A 504 1.43 -38.69 5.91
N ARG A 505 1.69 -38.52 7.21
CA ARG A 505 2.70 -37.61 7.71
C ARG A 505 4.12 -38.08 7.35
N LYS A 506 4.99 -37.16 6.92
CA LYS A 506 6.39 -37.39 6.52
C LYS A 506 7.41 -36.98 7.60
N SER A 507 7.07 -36.06 8.51
CA SER A 507 7.95 -35.63 9.61
C SER A 507 7.18 -35.31 10.91
N ARG A 508 7.89 -34.93 11.99
CA ARG A 508 7.28 -34.59 13.30
C ARG A 508 7.63 -33.16 13.75
N LYS A 509 7.95 -32.26 12.82
CA LYS A 509 8.44 -30.91 13.12
C LYS A 509 7.44 -30.11 13.94
N THR A 510 6.14 -30.32 13.74
CA THR A 510 5.09 -29.67 14.54
C THR A 510 5.26 -29.98 16.03
N LEU A 511 5.58 -31.23 16.38
CA LEU A 511 5.79 -31.63 17.77
C LEU A 511 7.02 -30.96 18.38
N GLU A 512 8.07 -30.77 17.58
CA GLU A 512 9.33 -30.14 17.99
C GLU A 512 9.21 -28.60 18.09
N ALA A 513 8.32 -28.00 17.30
CA ALA A 513 8.13 -26.56 17.24
C ALA A 513 7.21 -26.00 18.34
N ILE A 514 6.50 -26.85 19.07
CA ILE A 514 5.62 -26.43 20.17
C ILE A 514 6.48 -25.99 21.36
N ASP A 515 6.44 -24.68 21.62
CA ASP A 515 7.03 -24.07 22.81
C ASP A 515 5.89 -23.56 23.71
N ILE A 516 5.56 -24.35 24.74
CA ILE A 516 4.46 -24.08 25.67
C ILE A 516 4.71 -22.77 26.44
N ASN A 517 5.95 -22.53 26.88
CA ASN A 517 6.30 -21.34 27.65
C ASN A 517 6.13 -20.07 26.81
N ARG A 518 6.55 -20.12 25.54
CA ARG A 518 6.33 -19.04 24.58
C ARG A 518 4.86 -18.85 24.22
N ALA A 519 4.08 -19.94 24.21
CA ALA A 519 2.67 -19.93 23.83
C ALA A 519 1.77 -19.29 24.88
N ILE A 520 2.07 -19.51 26.17
CA ILE A 520 1.29 -19.06 27.34
C ILE A 520 1.76 -17.71 27.89
N GLY A 521 3.03 -17.35 27.72
CA GLY A 521 3.55 -16.09 28.29
C GLY A 521 2.91 -14.84 27.68
N ALA A 522 2.21 -14.05 28.49
CA ALA A 522 1.85 -12.68 28.15
C ALA A 522 3.13 -11.86 27.96
N LYS A 523 3.37 -11.36 26.75
CA LYS A 523 4.61 -10.63 26.42
C LYS A 523 4.47 -9.11 26.55
N GLU A 524 3.25 -8.62 26.66
CA GLU A 524 2.94 -7.19 26.69
C GLU A 524 1.88 -6.93 27.78
N GLU A 525 2.11 -5.88 28.57
CA GLU A 525 1.15 -5.40 29.57
C GLU A 525 0.16 -4.45 28.90
N PHE A 526 -1.13 -4.64 29.19
CA PHE A 526 -2.21 -3.80 28.67
C PHE A 526 -2.98 -3.15 29.82
N PRO A 527 -3.42 -1.89 29.70
CA PRO A 527 -4.29 -1.28 30.70
C PRO A 527 -5.57 -2.10 30.90
N GLN A 528 -6.00 -2.26 32.15
CA GLN A 528 -7.14 -3.12 32.51
C GLN A 528 -8.43 -2.70 31.78
N ASN A 529 -8.68 -1.40 31.63
CA ASN A 529 -9.83 -0.87 30.90
C ASN A 529 -9.80 -1.27 29.42
N ILE A 530 -8.62 -1.31 28.80
CA ILE A 530 -8.44 -1.75 27.42
C ILE A 530 -8.71 -3.25 27.30
N ALA A 531 -8.14 -4.08 28.20
CA ALA A 531 -8.38 -5.52 28.20
C ALA A 531 -9.86 -5.87 28.36
N VAL A 532 -10.58 -5.21 29.28
CA VAL A 532 -12.03 -5.36 29.45
C VAL A 532 -12.78 -4.98 28.17
N ARG A 533 -12.39 -3.87 27.53
CA ARG A 533 -13.03 -3.41 26.29
C ARG A 533 -12.81 -4.38 25.13
N VAL A 534 -11.61 -4.94 24.99
CA VAL A 534 -11.30 -6.00 24.01
C VAL A 534 -12.20 -7.21 24.27
N GLY A 535 -12.35 -7.64 25.52
CA GLY A 535 -13.24 -8.73 25.91
C GLY A 535 -14.69 -8.52 25.54
N GLN A 536 -15.21 -7.29 25.72
CA GLN A 536 -16.57 -6.93 25.31
C GLN A 536 -16.76 -7.03 23.78
N ILE A 537 -15.80 -6.52 23.00
CA ILE A 537 -15.88 -6.57 21.52
C ILE A 537 -15.88 -8.01 21.02
N LEU A 538 -15.08 -8.88 21.66
CA LEU A 538 -14.89 -10.26 21.23
C LEU A 538 -15.88 -11.24 21.86
N GLN A 539 -16.78 -10.79 22.74
CA GLN A 539 -17.63 -11.67 23.54
C GLN A 539 -18.44 -12.65 22.67
N SER A 540 -19.12 -12.15 21.63
CA SER A 540 -19.96 -12.98 20.76
C SER A 540 -19.13 -14.03 20.00
N ILE A 541 -18.05 -13.59 19.34
CA ILE A 541 -17.22 -14.50 18.55
C ILE A 541 -16.49 -15.54 19.40
N ARG A 542 -16.17 -15.21 20.66
CA ARG A 542 -15.61 -16.17 21.62
C ARG A 542 -16.61 -17.28 21.91
N VAL A 543 -17.86 -16.94 22.21
CA VAL A 543 -18.94 -17.90 22.45
C VAL A 543 -19.18 -18.77 21.21
N ASP A 544 -19.29 -18.16 20.04
CA ASP A 544 -19.53 -18.87 18.78
C ASP A 544 -18.42 -19.87 18.44
N LEU A 545 -17.17 -19.53 18.78
CA LEU A 545 -16.02 -20.40 18.61
C LEU A 545 -15.84 -21.41 19.75
N GLY A 546 -16.71 -21.38 20.76
CA GLY A 546 -16.70 -22.29 21.92
C GLY A 546 -15.57 -22.02 22.92
N TYR A 547 -15.17 -20.76 23.07
CA TYR A 547 -14.34 -20.25 24.17
C TYR A 547 -15.24 -19.69 25.28
N ARG A 548 -14.80 -19.82 26.54
CA ARG A 548 -15.55 -19.35 27.72
C ARG A 548 -15.24 -17.91 28.07
#